data_AF-A0A5P9D2H9-F1
#
_entry.id   AF-A0A5P9D2H9-F1
#
_cell.length_a   1.000
_cell.length_b   1.000
_cell.length_c   1.000
_cell.angle_alpha   90.00
_cell.angle_beta   90.00
_cell.angle_gamma   90.00
#
_symmetry.space_group_name_H-M   'P 1'
#
loop_
_entity.id
_entity.type
_entity.pdbx_description
1 polymer ?
#
loop_
_entity_poly.entity_id
_entity_poly.type
_entity_poly.pdbx_seq_one_letter_code
_entity_poly.pdbx_strand_id
1 'polypeptide(L)'
;MTDNAHAKDRSAKTISLGFTFDAVFRELSFILAAATFVVSVFVASEANAQDWVIKRVSGVAYFVAPGVQAFRVKRGMVFEKGYTIGTRPGARALIARGSETISVGPNTTFAISKHRSRGTKTTLLQRKGNIEVDVKTRRRNHFTVETPFLAAVVKGTKFGVSVNAKRARVSVQRGLVSVEDFASGDRANVGAGQSASSAPAAKVGLQVGGKTKPVVRPGSKRAPSFQTPQTKNVPSADVSPNAGGGFFSNFFSGNGNSGNSGNGNGNSNGNSGNSGNGNGNSNGNSGNSGNGNGNSNGNSGNSGNGNGNSNGNSGNSGNGNGNSNGNSGNSGNGNGNSNGNSGNGNGNGNSNGNGKK
;
A
#
# COMPACT_ATOMS: atom_id res chain seq x y z
N MET A 1 52.94 -63.19 84.81
CA MET A 1 51.53 -62.92 85.12
C MET A 1 51.11 -61.77 84.21
N THR A 2 50.52 -62.04 83.05
CA THR A 2 49.05 -62.22 82.83
C THR A 2 48.29 -61.01 83.37
N ASP A 3 47.38 -60.34 82.68
CA ASP A 3 46.52 -60.69 81.55
C ASP A 3 45.90 -59.33 81.12
N ASN A 4 45.78 -59.01 79.84
CA ASN A 4 44.71 -59.39 78.92
C ASN A 4 43.54 -58.39 78.88
N ALA A 5 43.17 -58.11 77.63
CA ALA A 5 41.85 -57.72 77.12
C ALA A 5 41.26 -56.32 77.41
N HIS A 6 40.90 -55.70 76.29
CA HIS A 6 39.52 -55.38 75.87
C HIS A 6 39.14 -53.89 75.67
N ALA A 7 38.96 -53.57 74.37
CA ALA A 7 37.80 -52.92 73.73
C ALA A 7 37.38 -51.47 74.04
N LYS A 8 37.24 -50.70 72.92
CA LYS A 8 36.25 -49.63 72.55
C LYS A 8 36.09 -48.44 73.52
N ASP A 9 36.03 -47.17 73.10
CA ASP A 9 35.11 -46.53 72.15
C ASP A 9 35.44 -45.01 71.98
N ARG A 10 35.00 -44.38 70.88
CA ARG A 10 34.77 -42.93 70.53
C ARG A 10 35.86 -41.86 70.82
N SER A 11 36.42 -41.19 69.79
CA SER A 11 35.97 -39.94 69.07
C SER A 11 35.89 -38.71 69.97
N ALA A 12 36.57 -37.56 69.77
CA ALA A 12 36.88 -36.72 68.59
C ALA A 12 38.00 -35.71 69.00
N LYS A 13 38.68 -34.86 68.20
CA LYS A 13 38.98 -34.65 66.76
C LYS A 13 39.91 -33.41 66.76
N THR A 14 41.09 -33.49 66.14
CA THR A 14 42.01 -32.34 65.97
C THR A 14 42.59 -32.37 64.56
N ILE A 15 42.60 -31.23 63.86
CA ILE A 15 43.05 -31.08 62.47
C ILE A 15 44.08 -29.94 62.38
N SER A 16 44.95 -30.07 61.37
CA SER A 16 45.87 -29.09 60.75
C SER A 16 47.26 -28.99 61.36
N LEU A 17 48.35 -28.88 60.59
CA LEU A 17 48.57 -28.67 59.14
C LEU A 17 50.04 -29.09 58.85
N GLY A 18 50.31 -29.74 57.71
CA GLY A 18 51.66 -30.15 57.31
C GLY A 18 52.19 -29.37 56.11
N PHE A 19 53.35 -28.75 56.28
CA PHE A 19 54.20 -28.15 55.25
C PHE A 19 55.10 -29.20 54.59
N THR A 20 55.33 -29.07 53.28
CA THR A 20 56.62 -28.88 52.56
C THR A 20 56.42 -29.35 51.09
N PHE A 21 57.11 -28.96 50.00
CA PHE A 21 58.47 -28.51 49.67
C PHE A 21 58.43 -27.86 48.25
N ASP A 22 59.37 -26.95 47.93
CA ASP A 22 59.89 -26.48 46.62
C ASP A 22 59.05 -26.54 45.32
N ALA A 23 58.79 -25.37 44.70
CA ALA A 23 58.90 -25.09 43.24
C ALA A 23 58.11 -23.83 42.77
N VAL A 24 58.47 -22.58 43.13
CA VAL A 24 57.91 -21.39 42.43
C VAL A 24 58.85 -20.17 42.50
N PHE A 25 59.95 -20.15 41.74
CA PHE A 25 60.73 -18.90 41.54
C PHE A 25 61.11 -18.73 40.06
N ARG A 26 60.11 -18.75 39.18
CA ARG A 26 60.25 -18.39 37.75
C ARG A 26 59.03 -17.65 37.22
N GLU A 27 58.45 -16.76 38.02
CA GLU A 27 57.25 -15.97 37.66
C GLU A 27 57.34 -14.52 38.18
N LEU A 28 58.54 -13.94 38.22
CA LEU A 28 58.74 -12.56 38.72
C LEU A 28 58.83 -11.49 37.61
N SER A 29 58.33 -11.79 36.40
CA SER A 29 58.27 -10.82 35.28
C SER A 29 56.92 -10.81 34.53
N PHE A 30 55.89 -11.49 35.04
CA PHE A 30 54.58 -11.58 34.36
C PHE A 30 53.44 -10.83 35.04
N ILE A 31 53.71 -10.06 36.09
CA ILE A 31 52.66 -9.34 36.86
C ILE A 31 52.41 -7.90 36.36
N LEU A 32 53.16 -7.41 35.37
CA LEU A 32 52.95 -6.06 34.78
C LEU A 32 52.46 -6.08 33.32
N ALA A 33 51.92 -7.20 32.83
CA ALA A 33 51.39 -7.33 31.46
C ALA A 33 49.99 -7.97 31.39
N ALA A 34 49.28 -8.10 32.53
CA ALA A 34 47.93 -8.66 32.60
C ALA A 34 46.87 -7.66 33.13
N ALA A 35 47.22 -6.37 33.23
CA ALA A 35 46.34 -5.31 33.75
C ALA A 35 45.95 -4.23 32.70
N THR A 36 46.40 -4.35 31.45
CA THR A 36 46.12 -3.37 30.38
C THR A 36 45.72 -4.02 29.06
N PHE A 37 44.94 -5.10 29.12
CA PHE A 37 44.22 -5.64 27.95
C PHE A 37 42.73 -5.86 28.26
N VAL A 38 42.14 -4.94 29.03
CA VAL A 38 40.69 -4.68 29.05
C VAL A 38 40.46 -3.34 28.35
N VAL A 39 41.09 -3.15 27.19
CA VAL A 39 40.77 -2.04 26.30
C VAL A 39 39.40 -2.38 25.71
N SER A 40 38.42 -1.69 26.28
CA SER A 40 37.04 -1.56 25.84
C SER A 40 36.86 -1.82 24.34
N VAL A 41 36.40 -3.03 24.00
CA VAL A 41 35.61 -3.21 22.80
C VAL A 41 34.26 -2.55 23.07
N PHE A 42 34.23 -1.22 22.95
CA PHE A 42 33.00 -0.50 22.66
C PHE A 42 32.55 -1.00 21.30
N VAL A 43 31.76 -2.08 21.29
CA VAL A 43 31.03 -2.49 20.10
C VAL A 43 30.07 -1.34 19.81
N ALA A 44 30.45 -0.48 18.86
CA ALA A 44 29.52 0.47 18.27
C ALA A 44 28.44 -0.34 17.54
N SER A 45 27.37 -0.69 18.25
CA SER A 45 26.16 -1.29 17.69
C SER A 45 25.32 -0.21 16.99
N GLU A 46 25.92 0.51 16.04
CA GLU A 46 25.20 1.45 15.18
C GLU A 46 24.80 0.81 13.85
N ALA A 47 24.02 -0.26 13.95
CA ALA A 47 23.19 -0.73 12.85
C ALA A 47 21.78 -1.08 13.35
N ASN A 48 21.26 -0.30 14.30
CA ASN A 48 19.84 -0.30 14.58
C ASN A 48 19.11 0.26 13.35
N ALA A 49 18.59 -0.63 12.50
CA ALA A 49 17.57 -0.27 11.53
C ALA A 49 16.33 0.13 12.34
N GLN A 50 16.32 1.36 12.84
CA GLN A 50 15.19 1.89 13.59
C GLN A 50 13.92 1.78 12.75
N ASP A 51 12.80 1.49 13.39
CA ASP A 51 11.54 1.45 12.67
C ASP A 51 11.00 2.86 12.43
N TRP A 52 10.20 3.00 11.38
CA TRP A 52 9.44 4.23 11.15
C TRP A 52 8.32 4.30 12.18
N VAL A 53 8.28 5.36 12.98
CA VAL A 53 7.29 5.52 14.04
C VAL A 53 6.47 6.78 13.80
N ILE A 54 5.16 6.68 14.03
CA ILE A 54 4.25 7.81 14.00
C ILE A 54 4.53 8.71 15.20
N LYS A 55 5.11 9.88 14.96
CA LYS A 55 5.42 10.88 15.99
C LYS A 55 4.25 11.82 16.27
N ARG A 56 3.47 12.16 15.24
CA ARG A 56 2.29 13.02 15.37
C ARG A 56 1.23 12.62 14.34
N VAL A 57 -0.04 12.73 14.72
CA VAL A 57 -1.18 12.66 13.81
C VAL A 57 -2.15 13.76 14.19
N SER A 58 -2.67 14.48 13.20
CA SER A 58 -3.81 15.38 13.33
C SER A 58 -4.88 14.93 12.34
N GLY A 59 -6.15 14.96 12.75
CA GLY A 59 -7.26 14.41 11.96
C GLY A 59 -7.32 12.87 11.96
N VAL A 60 -7.70 12.30 10.82
CA VAL A 60 -7.94 10.86 10.67
C VAL A 60 -7.02 10.27 9.61
N ALA A 61 -6.23 9.28 10.03
CA ALA A 61 -5.39 8.47 9.15
C ALA A 61 -5.60 6.98 9.47
N TYR A 62 -5.46 6.13 8.47
CA TYR A 62 -5.60 4.68 8.60
C TYR A 62 -4.37 3.95 8.08
N PHE A 63 -4.00 2.87 8.75
CA PHE A 63 -3.15 1.84 8.17
C PHE A 63 -4.00 0.74 7.55
N VAL A 64 -3.49 0.19 6.45
CA VAL A 64 -4.04 -0.97 5.76
C VAL A 64 -2.90 -1.90 5.36
N ALA A 65 -3.10 -3.19 5.53
CA ALA A 65 -2.20 -4.24 5.06
C ALA A 65 -3.02 -5.37 4.41
N PRO A 66 -2.42 -6.20 3.55
CA PRO A 66 -3.10 -7.36 3.00
C PRO A 66 -3.65 -8.26 4.11
N GLY A 67 -4.95 -8.58 4.06
CA GLY A 67 -5.61 -9.42 5.07
C GLY A 67 -5.92 -8.74 6.40
N VAL A 68 -5.66 -7.44 6.54
CA VAL A 68 -5.92 -6.68 7.78
C VAL A 68 -6.93 -5.57 7.49
N GLN A 69 -8.01 -5.53 8.27
CA GLN A 69 -8.98 -4.44 8.19
C GLN A 69 -8.30 -3.09 8.52
N ALA A 70 -8.70 -2.04 7.81
CA ALA A 70 -8.14 -0.73 8.05
C ALA A 70 -8.33 -0.27 9.50
N PHE A 71 -7.25 0.14 10.14
CA PHE A 71 -7.28 0.58 11.53
C PHE A 71 -6.67 1.97 11.67
N ARG A 72 -7.17 2.72 12.65
CA ARG A 72 -6.82 4.13 12.82
C ARG A 72 -5.37 4.28 13.32
N VAL A 73 -4.61 5.11 12.64
CA VAL A 73 -3.23 5.45 13.01
C VAL A 73 -3.25 6.32 14.27
N LYS A 74 -2.40 5.96 15.23
CA LYS A 74 -2.17 6.70 16.48
C LYS A 74 -0.69 7.02 16.65
N ARG A 75 -0.38 8.04 17.45
CA ARG A 75 1.00 8.35 17.86
C ARG A 75 1.60 7.12 18.56
N GLY A 76 2.87 6.85 18.27
CA GLY A 76 3.63 5.72 18.83
C GLY A 76 3.52 4.44 18.01
N MET A 77 2.56 4.33 17.08
CA MET A 77 2.47 3.16 16.21
C MET A 77 3.67 3.07 15.26
N VAL A 78 4.12 1.84 15.03
CA VAL A 78 5.13 1.53 14.03
C VAL A 78 4.47 1.50 12.64
N PHE A 79 5.12 2.11 11.66
CA PHE A 79 4.76 2.02 10.26
C PHE A 79 5.55 0.87 9.62
N GLU A 80 4.95 -0.32 9.67
CA GLU A 80 5.58 -1.52 9.16
C GLU A 80 5.73 -1.53 7.63
N LYS A 81 6.71 -2.30 7.16
CA LYS A 81 6.91 -2.51 5.73
C LYS A 81 5.75 -3.34 5.17
N GLY A 82 5.22 -2.93 4.02
CA GLY A 82 4.04 -3.51 3.41
C GLY A 82 2.73 -2.85 3.87
N TYR A 83 2.76 -2.05 4.93
CA TYR A 83 1.59 -1.27 5.32
C TYR A 83 1.44 -0.08 4.38
N THR A 84 0.18 0.34 4.24
CA THR A 84 -0.23 1.54 3.53
C THR A 84 -0.83 2.51 4.51
N ILE A 85 -0.34 3.74 4.53
CA ILE A 85 -1.01 4.83 5.25
C ILE A 85 -1.90 5.62 4.29
N GLY A 86 -3.11 5.94 4.74
CA GLY A 86 -4.01 6.86 4.06
C GLY A 86 -4.51 7.95 4.99
N THR A 87 -4.28 9.23 4.64
CA THR A 87 -4.79 10.39 5.37
C THR A 87 -6.08 10.90 4.73
N ARG A 88 -7.09 11.23 5.55
CA ARG A 88 -8.34 11.87 5.12
C ARG A 88 -8.13 13.36 4.76
N PRO A 89 -9.14 14.04 4.20
CA PRO A 89 -9.12 15.51 4.09
C PRO A 89 -8.82 16.15 5.46
N GLY A 90 -8.00 17.20 5.46
CA GLY A 90 -7.55 17.90 6.68
C GLY A 90 -6.57 17.12 7.58
N ALA A 91 -6.38 15.82 7.38
CA ALA A 91 -5.48 15.02 8.20
C ALA A 91 -4.01 15.22 7.84
N ARG A 92 -3.14 15.14 8.84
CA ARG A 92 -1.68 15.24 8.70
C ARG A 92 -1.00 14.21 9.61
N ALA A 93 0.15 13.71 9.21
CA ALA A 93 0.97 12.85 10.06
C ALA A 93 2.45 13.22 9.95
N LEU A 94 3.19 13.01 11.04
CA LEU A 94 4.65 13.05 11.05
C LEU A 94 5.17 11.68 11.43
N ILE A 95 5.96 11.10 10.56
CA ILE A 95 6.58 9.79 10.73
C ILE A 95 8.09 10.01 10.81
N ALA A 96 8.77 9.35 11.74
CA ALA A 96 10.20 9.52 11.90
C ALA A 96 10.93 8.21 12.17
N ARG A 97 12.18 8.16 11.72
CA ARG A 97 13.16 7.10 11.98
C ARG A 97 14.51 7.75 12.24
N GLY A 98 14.95 7.79 13.50
CA GLY A 98 16.14 8.54 13.89
C GLY A 98 16.02 10.02 13.52
N SER A 99 16.92 10.50 12.65
CA SER A 99 16.90 11.86 12.10
C SER A 99 16.12 12.01 10.79
N GLU A 100 15.61 10.91 10.23
CA GLU A 100 14.83 10.93 9.00
C GLU A 100 13.36 11.18 9.33
N THR A 101 12.69 12.03 8.55
CA THR A 101 11.28 12.37 8.76
C THR A 101 10.49 12.35 7.46
N ILE A 102 9.21 11.99 7.58
CA ILE A 102 8.21 12.06 6.52
C ILE A 102 7.02 12.83 7.08
N SER A 103 6.84 14.05 6.59
CA SER A 103 5.64 14.85 6.82
C SER A 103 4.60 14.50 5.77
N VAL A 104 3.45 14.01 6.21
CA VAL A 104 2.35 13.52 5.37
C VAL A 104 1.23 14.54 5.37
N GLY A 105 0.86 15.01 4.18
CA GLY A 105 -0.24 15.96 3.99
C GLY A 105 -1.63 15.29 3.97
N PRO A 106 -2.68 16.09 3.75
CA PRO A 106 -4.04 15.58 3.53
C PRO A 106 -4.14 14.72 2.28
N ASN A 107 -5.17 13.87 2.21
CA ASN A 107 -5.51 13.07 1.02
C ASN A 107 -4.33 12.27 0.44
N THR A 108 -3.44 11.82 1.30
CA THR A 108 -2.17 11.22 0.92
C THR A 108 -2.22 9.73 1.17
N THR A 109 -1.77 8.95 0.19
CA THR A 109 -1.72 7.49 0.29
C THR A 109 -0.38 6.99 -0.22
N PHE A 110 0.36 6.30 0.65
CA PHE A 110 1.60 5.63 0.29
C PHE A 110 1.89 4.44 1.18
N ALA A 111 2.75 3.54 0.70
CA ALA A 111 3.26 2.41 1.46
C ALA A 111 4.78 2.45 1.59
N ILE A 112 5.31 1.78 2.60
CA ILE A 112 6.71 1.39 2.64
C ILE A 112 6.83 0.03 1.95
N SER A 113 7.63 -0.09 0.90
CA SER A 113 7.75 -1.35 0.14
C SER A 113 8.31 -2.48 1.03
N LYS A 114 7.59 -3.61 1.10
CA LYS A 114 8.05 -4.84 1.78
C LYS A 114 9.30 -5.43 1.12
N HIS A 115 9.35 -5.42 -0.21
CA HIS A 115 10.40 -6.10 -0.97
C HIS A 115 11.62 -5.23 -1.27
N ARG A 116 11.45 -3.89 -1.32
CA ARG A 116 12.54 -2.96 -1.65
C ARG A 116 13.06 -2.15 -0.47
N SER A 117 12.51 -2.33 0.73
CA SER A 117 13.00 -1.69 1.95
C SER A 117 13.72 -2.70 2.85
N ARG A 118 15.06 -2.71 2.82
CA ARG A 118 15.91 -3.64 3.56
C ARG A 118 17.04 -2.90 4.28
N GLY A 119 17.30 -3.27 5.53
CA GLY A 119 18.23 -2.54 6.39
C GLY A 119 17.89 -1.05 6.44
N THR A 120 18.84 -0.21 6.06
CA THR A 120 18.68 1.25 6.00
C THR A 120 17.93 1.73 4.75
N LYS A 121 17.84 0.91 3.69
CA LYS A 121 17.16 1.29 2.45
C LYS A 121 15.65 1.40 2.66
N THR A 122 15.07 2.51 2.22
CA THR A 122 13.62 2.77 2.28
C THR A 122 13.10 3.10 0.88
N THR A 123 12.05 2.41 0.47
CA THR A 123 11.31 2.74 -0.76
C THR A 123 9.87 3.08 -0.39
N LEU A 124 9.46 4.32 -0.64
CA LEU A 124 8.06 4.74 -0.55
C LEU A 124 7.35 4.53 -1.88
N LEU A 125 6.17 3.95 -1.85
CA LEU A 125 5.28 3.75 -2.99
C LEU A 125 4.09 4.70 -2.86
N GLN A 126 4.20 5.90 -3.40
CA GLN A 126 3.21 6.97 -3.24
C GLN A 126 2.21 6.95 -4.40
N ARG A 127 0.92 6.82 -4.08
CA ARG A 127 -0.16 6.84 -5.07
C ARG A 127 -0.73 8.22 -5.34
N LYS A 128 -0.92 9.01 -4.28
CA LYS A 128 -1.56 10.33 -4.34
C LYS A 128 -1.21 11.18 -3.12
N GLY A 129 -1.49 12.47 -3.23
CA GLY A 129 -1.32 13.46 -2.18
C GLY A 129 0.12 13.95 -2.09
N ASN A 130 0.49 14.49 -0.94
CA ASN A 130 1.70 15.28 -0.75
C ASN A 130 2.50 14.75 0.45
N ILE A 131 3.80 14.54 0.23
CA ILE A 131 4.76 14.26 1.30
C ILE A 131 5.92 15.24 1.22
N GLU A 132 6.48 15.60 2.37
CA GLU A 132 7.80 16.21 2.49
C GLU A 132 8.69 15.24 3.27
N VAL A 133 9.87 14.95 2.73
CA VAL A 133 10.81 13.99 3.31
C VAL A 133 12.11 14.72 3.63
N ASP A 134 12.61 14.56 4.85
CA ASP A 134 13.98 14.88 5.23
C ASP A 134 14.76 13.59 5.45
N VAL A 135 15.75 13.37 4.59
CA VAL A 135 16.56 12.14 4.56
C VAL A 135 17.98 12.47 5.01
N LYS A 136 18.48 11.72 5.99
CA LYS A 136 19.88 11.80 6.45
C LYS A 136 20.83 11.49 5.30
N THR A 137 21.91 12.27 5.20
CA THR A 137 22.98 12.02 4.23
C THR A 137 23.72 10.72 4.52
N ARG A 138 23.92 9.90 3.47
CA ARG A 138 24.70 8.67 3.50
C ARG A 138 25.60 8.57 2.25
N ARG A 139 26.60 7.70 2.30
CA ARG A 139 27.56 7.48 1.20
C ARG A 139 26.91 6.93 -0.09
N ARG A 140 25.87 6.09 0.04
CA ARG A 140 25.14 5.45 -1.08
C ARG A 140 23.67 5.86 -1.08
N ASN A 141 23.00 5.73 -2.23
CA ASN A 141 21.56 5.93 -2.34
C ASN A 141 20.86 4.94 -1.42
N HIS A 142 19.95 5.44 -0.60
CA HIS A 142 19.26 4.62 0.40
C HIS A 142 17.79 4.97 0.53
N PHE A 143 17.31 6.00 -0.15
CA PHE A 143 15.92 6.39 -0.08
C PHE A 143 15.38 6.63 -1.49
N THR A 144 14.21 6.07 -1.76
CA THR A 144 13.51 6.19 -3.04
C THR A 144 12.04 6.50 -2.79
N VAL A 145 11.49 7.46 -3.53
CA VAL A 145 10.04 7.64 -3.66
C VAL A 145 9.64 7.26 -5.08
N GLU A 146 8.78 6.27 -5.21
CA GLU A 146 8.22 5.85 -6.49
C GLU A 146 6.75 6.24 -6.56
N THR A 147 6.36 6.79 -7.69
CA THR A 147 5.00 7.27 -8.00
C THR A 147 4.49 6.56 -9.25
N PRO A 148 3.24 6.78 -9.69
CA PRO A 148 2.79 6.25 -10.97
C PRO A 148 3.51 6.78 -12.20
N PHE A 149 4.24 7.90 -12.10
CA PHE A 149 4.77 8.61 -13.26
C PHE A 149 6.30 8.74 -13.26
N LEU A 150 6.90 8.76 -12.07
CA LEU A 150 8.33 8.96 -11.89
C LEU A 150 8.87 8.27 -10.63
N ALA A 151 10.19 8.13 -10.56
CA ALA A 151 10.93 7.81 -9.34
C ALA A 151 11.88 8.95 -8.95
N ALA A 152 12.02 9.16 -7.65
CA ALA A 152 12.98 10.09 -7.04
C ALA A 152 13.93 9.31 -6.14
N VAL A 153 15.22 9.27 -6.47
CA VAL A 153 16.26 8.51 -5.77
C VAL A 153 17.24 9.48 -5.11
N VAL A 154 17.53 9.27 -3.82
CA VAL A 154 18.30 10.22 -3.01
C VAL A 154 19.33 9.56 -2.08
N LYS A 155 20.34 10.36 -1.71
CA LYS A 155 21.37 10.02 -0.70
C LYS A 155 21.22 10.80 0.61
N GLY A 156 20.58 11.96 0.57
CA GLY A 156 20.50 12.92 1.68
C GLY A 156 19.92 14.24 1.21
N THR A 157 18.64 14.46 1.46
CA THR A 157 17.87 15.52 0.82
C THR A 157 16.68 15.92 1.67
N LYS A 158 16.30 17.19 1.58
CA LYS A 158 14.97 17.65 2.00
C LYS A 158 14.17 18.03 0.75
N PHE A 159 13.10 17.30 0.48
CA PHE A 159 12.34 17.43 -0.75
C PHE A 159 10.87 17.07 -0.57
N GLY A 160 10.03 17.66 -1.39
CA GLY A 160 8.59 17.37 -1.45
C GLY A 160 8.22 16.59 -2.71
N VAL A 161 7.27 15.66 -2.57
CA VAL A 161 6.67 14.91 -3.68
C VAL A 161 5.15 15.07 -3.63
N SER A 162 4.58 15.66 -4.67
CA SER A 162 3.13 15.82 -4.86
C SER A 162 2.65 14.97 -6.02
N VAL A 163 1.60 14.19 -5.81
CA VAL A 163 1.03 13.27 -6.80
C VAL A 163 -0.48 13.46 -6.89
N ASN A 164 -0.99 13.61 -8.11
CA ASN A 164 -2.41 13.57 -8.42
C ASN A 164 -2.68 12.57 -9.55
N ALA A 165 -3.91 12.49 -10.03
CA ALA A 165 -4.30 11.50 -11.05
C ALA A 165 -3.59 11.66 -12.41
N LYS A 166 -2.98 12.83 -12.70
CA LYS A 166 -2.41 13.17 -14.01
C LYS A 166 -0.92 13.51 -13.97
N ARG A 167 -0.36 13.80 -12.80
CA ARG A 167 0.99 14.35 -12.64
C ARG A 167 1.63 13.92 -11.32
N ALA A 168 2.95 13.71 -11.36
CA ALA A 168 3.82 13.78 -10.19
C ALA A 168 4.81 14.94 -10.33
N ARG A 169 5.15 15.58 -9.20
CA ARG A 169 6.14 16.65 -9.13
C ARG A 169 7.02 16.47 -7.91
N VAL A 170 8.32 16.68 -8.12
CA VAL A 170 9.37 16.71 -7.11
C VAL A 170 9.88 18.14 -6.99
N SER A 171 10.01 18.63 -5.78
CA SER A 171 10.59 19.95 -5.47
C SER A 171 11.63 19.81 -4.38
N VAL A 172 12.79 20.42 -4.54
CA VAL A 172 13.94 20.16 -3.68
C VAL A 172 14.30 21.41 -2.89
N GLN A 173 14.33 21.29 -1.57
CA GLN A 173 14.74 22.36 -0.65
C GLN A 173 16.25 22.28 -0.38
N ARG A 174 16.77 21.06 -0.19
CA ARG A 174 18.20 20.81 0.11
C ARG A 174 18.66 19.50 -0.52
N GLY A 175 19.92 19.49 -0.97
CA GLY A 175 20.60 18.33 -1.52
C GLY A 175 20.32 18.12 -3.01
N LEU A 176 20.51 16.89 -3.49
CA LEU A 176 20.36 16.51 -4.89
C LEU A 176 19.47 15.26 -5.02
N VAL A 177 18.45 15.35 -5.88
CA VAL A 177 17.52 14.26 -6.20
C VAL A 177 17.70 13.82 -7.64
N SER A 178 17.90 12.53 -7.88
CA SER A 178 17.83 11.98 -9.24
C SER A 178 16.37 11.62 -9.54
N VAL A 179 15.78 12.27 -10.53
CA VAL A 179 14.39 12.05 -10.96
C VAL A 179 14.39 11.35 -12.31
N GLU A 180 13.58 10.30 -12.43
CA GLU A 180 13.39 9.49 -13.64
C GLU A 180 11.92 9.45 -14.03
N ASP A 181 11.59 9.85 -15.25
CA ASP A 181 10.25 9.76 -15.86
C ASP A 181 10.03 8.40 -16.52
N PHE A 182 8.90 7.76 -16.23
CA PHE A 182 8.63 6.39 -16.68
C PHE A 182 8.16 6.30 -18.13
N ALA A 183 7.43 7.31 -18.60
CA ALA A 183 6.85 7.34 -19.94
C ALA A 183 7.88 7.64 -21.04
N SER A 184 8.83 8.52 -20.75
CA SER A 184 9.91 8.94 -21.64
C SER A 184 11.22 8.22 -21.38
N GLY A 185 11.50 7.86 -20.12
CA GLY A 185 12.82 7.40 -19.68
C GLY A 185 13.75 8.57 -19.30
N ASP A 186 13.30 9.82 -19.44
CA ASP A 186 14.11 11.01 -19.15
C ASP A 186 14.56 11.05 -17.70
N ARG A 187 15.78 11.53 -17.48
CA ARG A 187 16.41 11.66 -16.17
C ARG A 187 16.97 13.05 -15.96
N ALA A 188 16.85 13.57 -14.74
CA ALA A 188 17.50 14.82 -14.35
C ALA A 188 17.95 14.78 -12.89
N ASN A 189 19.04 15.49 -12.60
CA ASN A 189 19.50 15.74 -11.24
C ASN A 189 18.96 17.10 -10.79
N VAL A 190 18.06 17.08 -9.80
CA VAL A 190 17.32 18.23 -9.30
C VAL A 190 17.90 18.64 -7.95
N GLY A 191 18.51 19.83 -7.90
CA GLY A 191 19.12 20.42 -6.72
C GLY A 191 18.22 21.42 -5.99
N ALA A 192 18.74 22.06 -4.94
CA ALA A 192 18.01 23.03 -4.13
C ALA A 192 17.38 24.16 -4.97
N GLY A 193 16.12 24.49 -4.69
CA GLY A 193 15.34 25.49 -5.42
C GLY A 193 14.86 25.06 -6.82
N GLN A 194 15.16 23.83 -7.23
CA GLN A 194 14.73 23.26 -8.51
C GLN A 194 13.57 22.29 -8.32
N SER A 195 12.97 21.92 -9.45
CA SER A 195 11.85 21.00 -9.53
C SER A 195 11.88 20.19 -10.81
N ALA A 196 11.27 19.01 -10.77
CA ALA A 196 10.98 18.21 -11.95
C ALA A 196 9.56 17.63 -11.85
N SER A 197 8.90 17.45 -12.98
CA SER A 197 7.55 16.91 -13.03
C SER A 197 7.28 16.09 -14.29
N SER A 198 6.46 15.06 -14.10
CA SER A 198 6.00 14.15 -15.13
C SER A 198 4.48 14.23 -15.22
N ALA A 199 3.96 14.43 -16.44
CA ALA A 199 2.52 14.49 -16.72
C ALA A 199 2.20 13.80 -18.05
N PRO A 200 2.42 12.48 -18.15
CA PRO A 200 2.52 11.77 -19.42
C PRO A 200 1.22 11.73 -20.23
N ALA A 201 0.07 11.87 -19.57
CA ALA A 201 -1.23 12.02 -20.25
C ALA A 201 -1.36 13.35 -21.01
N ALA A 202 -0.66 14.40 -20.57
CA ALA A 202 -0.68 15.73 -21.19
C ALA A 202 0.52 15.94 -22.13
N LYS A 203 1.73 15.63 -21.67
CA LYS A 203 2.96 15.73 -22.45
C LYS A 203 3.98 14.72 -21.93
N VAL A 204 4.48 13.87 -22.83
CA VAL A 204 5.56 12.93 -22.55
C VAL A 204 6.88 13.70 -22.42
N GLY A 205 7.71 13.32 -21.46
CA GLY A 205 9.01 13.94 -21.19
C GLY A 205 9.07 14.65 -19.83
N LEU A 206 10.28 14.70 -19.25
CA LEU A 206 10.49 15.29 -17.94
C LEU A 206 10.53 16.82 -18.02
N GLN A 207 9.60 17.48 -17.33
CA GLN A 207 9.54 18.95 -17.26
C GLN A 207 10.30 19.44 -16.04
N VAL A 208 11.36 20.23 -16.24
CA VAL A 208 12.21 20.77 -15.17
C VAL A 208 12.03 22.28 -15.01
N GLY A 209 12.24 22.79 -13.78
CA GLY A 209 12.13 24.21 -13.47
C GLY A 209 12.94 24.62 -12.24
N GLY A 210 13.07 25.92 -12.01
CA GLY A 210 13.93 26.52 -10.99
C GLY A 210 14.67 27.73 -11.56
N LYS A 211 15.40 28.47 -10.72
CA LYS A 211 16.22 29.62 -11.17
C LYS A 211 17.22 29.21 -12.25
N THR A 212 17.92 28.11 -12.00
CA THR A 212 18.70 27.38 -13.01
C THR A 212 17.96 26.10 -13.36
N LYS A 213 17.76 25.82 -14.64
CA LYS A 213 17.06 24.61 -15.08
C LYS A 213 18.03 23.41 -15.05
N PRO A 214 17.66 22.29 -14.40
CA PRO A 214 18.39 21.02 -14.53
C PRO A 214 18.58 20.60 -15.98
N VAL A 215 19.69 19.92 -16.28
CA VAL A 215 19.88 19.26 -17.57
C VAL A 215 19.10 17.93 -17.58
N VAL A 216 18.27 17.74 -18.59
CA VAL A 216 17.56 16.48 -18.84
C VAL A 216 18.41 15.61 -19.74
N ARG A 217 18.56 14.34 -19.38
CA ARG A 217 19.28 13.32 -20.13
C ARG A 217 18.31 12.19 -20.50
N PRO A 218 18.35 11.67 -21.73
CA PRO A 218 17.56 10.50 -22.09
C PRO A 218 17.93 9.28 -21.25
N GLY A 219 16.97 8.37 -21.08
CA GLY A 219 17.15 7.07 -20.45
C GLY A 219 16.12 6.08 -20.98
N SER A 220 16.02 4.93 -20.33
CA SER A 220 15.11 3.86 -20.75
C SER A 220 13.75 4.00 -20.08
N LYS A 221 12.68 3.88 -20.88
CA LYS A 221 11.31 3.79 -20.36
C LYS A 221 11.17 2.56 -19.46
N ARG A 222 10.37 2.67 -18.41
CA ARG A 222 10.07 1.54 -17.51
C ARG A 222 8.71 1.68 -16.87
N ALA A 223 8.13 0.57 -16.44
CA ALA A 223 6.90 0.59 -15.67
C ALA A 223 7.14 1.02 -14.20
N PRO A 224 6.11 1.54 -13.52
CA PRO A 224 6.10 1.63 -12.07
C PRO A 224 6.25 0.25 -11.43
N SER A 225 6.84 0.19 -10.23
CA SER A 225 7.07 -1.07 -9.51
C SER A 225 5.85 -1.60 -8.75
N PHE A 226 4.69 -0.99 -8.92
CA PHE A 226 3.47 -1.34 -8.20
C PHE A 226 2.26 -1.02 -9.09
N GLN A 227 1.14 -1.69 -8.84
CA GLN A 227 -0.06 -1.47 -9.62
C GLN A 227 -0.57 -0.04 -9.43
N THR A 228 -0.74 0.66 -10.53
CA THR A 228 -1.27 2.03 -10.60
C THR A 228 -2.47 2.08 -11.53
N PRO A 229 -3.32 3.11 -11.42
CA PRO A 229 -4.30 3.39 -12.47
C PRO A 229 -3.61 3.44 -13.83
N GLN A 230 -4.28 2.91 -14.85
CA GLN A 230 -3.81 2.98 -16.22
C GLN A 230 -3.75 4.43 -16.66
N THR A 231 -2.59 4.85 -17.16
CA THR A 231 -2.36 6.23 -17.61
C THR A 231 -1.73 6.20 -18.98
N LYS A 232 -2.23 7.06 -19.88
CA LYS A 232 -1.74 7.12 -21.25
C LYS A 232 -0.22 7.38 -21.27
N ASN A 233 0.49 6.65 -22.11
CA ASN A 233 1.93 6.73 -22.35
C ASN A 233 2.86 6.18 -21.25
N VAL A 234 2.32 5.67 -20.13
CA VAL A 234 3.13 5.01 -19.09
C VAL A 234 3.10 3.49 -19.32
N PRO A 235 4.26 2.80 -19.37
CA PRO A 235 4.27 1.34 -19.42
C PRO A 235 3.55 0.71 -18.22
N SER A 236 2.76 -0.32 -18.46
CA SER A 236 2.03 -1.04 -17.40
C SER A 236 2.96 -1.91 -16.57
N ALA A 237 2.75 -1.90 -15.26
CA ALA A 237 3.37 -2.87 -14.37
C ALA A 237 2.67 -4.22 -14.58
N ASP A 238 3.36 -5.21 -15.16
CA ASP A 238 2.87 -6.58 -15.23
C ASP A 238 2.74 -7.14 -13.81
N VAL A 239 1.52 -7.23 -13.30
CA VAL A 239 1.20 -7.95 -12.07
C VAL A 239 0.30 -9.11 -12.43
N SER A 240 0.85 -10.32 -12.37
CA SER A 240 0.07 -11.56 -12.38
C SER A 240 -1.00 -11.48 -11.28
N PRO A 241 -2.28 -11.74 -11.58
CA PRO A 241 -3.38 -11.59 -10.62
C PRO A 241 -3.30 -12.53 -9.41
N ASN A 242 -2.34 -13.47 -9.39
CA ASN A 242 -2.20 -14.46 -8.31
C ASN A 242 -1.17 -14.13 -7.21
N ALA A 243 -0.53 -12.96 -7.24
CA ALA A 243 0.45 -12.58 -6.21
C ALA A 243 -0.05 -11.41 -5.34
N GLY A 244 -0.92 -11.69 -4.37
CA GLY A 244 -1.09 -10.92 -3.12
C GLY A 244 -1.34 -9.40 -3.21
N GLY A 245 -1.71 -8.86 -4.36
CA GLY A 245 -1.73 -7.43 -4.67
C GLY A 245 -3.11 -6.78 -4.71
N GLY A 246 -4.14 -7.37 -4.09
CA GLY A 246 -5.53 -6.92 -4.25
C GLY A 246 -6.08 -5.92 -3.25
N PHE A 247 -5.43 -5.72 -2.08
CA PHE A 247 -6.05 -4.92 -1.00
C PHE A 247 -5.89 -3.40 -1.16
N PHE A 248 -4.80 -2.94 -1.78
CA PHE A 248 -4.48 -1.50 -1.84
C PHE A 248 -5.51 -0.72 -2.68
N SER A 249 -6.01 -1.31 -3.77
CA SER A 249 -6.88 -0.61 -4.73
C SER A 249 -8.29 -0.35 -4.17
N ASN A 250 -8.92 -1.36 -3.56
CA ASN A 250 -10.32 -1.26 -3.13
C ASN A 250 -10.54 -0.32 -1.94
N PHE A 251 -9.57 -0.15 -1.04
CA PHE A 251 -9.78 0.65 0.17
C PHE A 251 -9.54 2.16 -0.01
N PHE A 252 -8.65 2.55 -0.93
CA PHE A 252 -8.25 3.96 -1.12
C PHE A 252 -8.59 4.55 -2.50
N SER A 253 -9.14 3.75 -3.43
CA SER A 253 -9.76 4.27 -4.65
C SER A 253 -11.21 4.64 -4.35
N GLY A 254 -11.42 5.91 -4.01
CA GLY A 254 -12.76 6.49 -4.02
C GLY A 254 -13.16 6.74 -5.47
N ASN A 255 -14.33 6.22 -5.85
CA ASN A 255 -15.10 6.59 -7.03
C ASN A 255 -14.37 6.42 -8.38
N GLY A 256 -14.34 5.20 -8.89
CA GLY A 256 -13.91 4.89 -10.25
C GLY A 256 -15.02 4.13 -10.97
N ASN A 257 -15.58 4.77 -12.00
CA ASN A 257 -16.45 4.15 -12.99
C ASN A 257 -15.78 2.86 -13.48
N SER A 258 -16.30 1.68 -13.11
CA SER A 258 -15.72 0.39 -13.50
C SER A 258 -16.11 0.08 -14.95
N GLY A 259 -15.53 0.83 -15.88
CA GLY A 259 -15.48 0.44 -17.28
C GLY A 259 -14.42 -0.63 -17.47
N ASN A 260 -14.71 -1.87 -17.06
CA ASN A 260 -14.42 -3.06 -17.87
C ASN A 260 -14.98 -4.32 -17.21
N SER A 261 -15.50 -5.21 -18.06
CA SER A 261 -15.94 -6.60 -17.83
C SER A 261 -15.27 -7.30 -16.64
N GLY A 262 -15.95 -7.34 -15.50
CA GLY A 262 -15.56 -8.13 -14.34
C GLY A 262 -16.77 -8.81 -13.73
N ASN A 263 -16.70 -10.12 -13.55
CA ASN A 263 -17.68 -10.88 -12.76
C ASN A 263 -17.47 -10.52 -11.29
N GLY A 264 -18.38 -9.76 -10.71
CA GLY A 264 -18.29 -9.30 -9.32
C GLY A 264 -19.62 -9.44 -8.59
N ASN A 265 -19.58 -10.04 -7.40
CA ASN A 265 -20.67 -10.03 -6.43
C ASN A 265 -20.48 -8.82 -5.51
N GLY A 266 -21.00 -7.65 -5.90
CA GLY A 266 -20.85 -6.43 -5.12
C GLY A 266 -22.05 -5.51 -5.25
N ASN A 267 -22.53 -4.98 -4.11
CA ASN A 267 -23.52 -3.91 -4.10
C ASN A 267 -22.85 -2.61 -4.54
N SER A 268 -23.42 -1.94 -5.54
CA SER A 268 -22.88 -0.68 -6.06
C SER A 268 -23.96 0.39 -6.23
N ASN A 269 -23.58 1.64 -5.96
CA ASN A 269 -24.44 2.83 -6.07
C ASN A 269 -24.16 3.61 -7.39
N GLY A 270 -23.72 2.94 -8.45
CA GLY A 270 -23.38 3.55 -9.75
C GLY A 270 -23.79 2.68 -10.93
N ASN A 271 -23.72 3.23 -12.15
CA ASN A 271 -24.02 2.50 -13.39
C ASN A 271 -23.12 1.27 -13.51
N SER A 272 -23.71 0.09 -13.71
CA SER A 272 -22.93 -1.11 -14.00
C SER A 272 -22.45 -1.10 -15.46
N GLY A 273 -21.22 -1.55 -15.67
CA GLY A 273 -20.60 -1.64 -16.99
C GLY A 273 -21.29 -2.65 -17.91
N ASN A 274 -21.02 -2.54 -19.21
CA ASN A 274 -21.85 -3.12 -20.27
C ASN A 274 -21.89 -4.66 -20.36
N SER A 275 -21.09 -5.43 -19.62
CA SER A 275 -20.89 -6.86 -19.94
C SER A 275 -20.26 -7.68 -18.79
N GLY A 276 -20.97 -7.86 -17.68
CA GLY A 276 -20.53 -8.72 -16.58
C GLY A 276 -21.64 -9.65 -16.07
N ASN A 277 -21.29 -10.89 -15.71
CA ASN A 277 -22.18 -11.79 -14.99
C ASN A 277 -22.01 -11.56 -13.48
N GLY A 278 -23.06 -11.08 -12.79
CA GLY A 278 -23.00 -10.81 -11.36
C GLY A 278 -24.37 -10.81 -10.68
N ASN A 279 -24.43 -11.28 -9.43
CA ASN A 279 -25.64 -11.28 -8.58
C ASN A 279 -25.66 -10.07 -7.61
N GLY A 280 -25.16 -8.91 -8.02
CA GLY A 280 -25.12 -7.72 -7.17
C GLY A 280 -26.43 -6.92 -7.16
N ASN A 281 -26.84 -6.39 -6.01
CA ASN A 281 -27.94 -5.42 -5.94
C ASN A 281 -27.42 -4.02 -6.28
N SER A 282 -28.14 -3.28 -7.14
CA SER A 282 -27.71 -1.93 -7.57
C SER A 282 -28.83 -0.91 -7.50
N ASN A 283 -28.47 0.33 -7.15
CA ASN A 283 -29.41 1.47 -7.06
C ASN A 283 -29.29 2.41 -8.29
N GLY A 284 -28.68 1.94 -9.40
CA GLY A 284 -28.42 2.70 -10.64
C GLY A 284 -28.82 1.91 -11.90
N ASN A 285 -28.57 2.45 -13.11
CA ASN A 285 -28.91 1.75 -14.35
C ASN A 285 -28.03 0.50 -14.54
N SER A 286 -28.65 -0.61 -14.94
CA SER A 286 -27.90 -1.81 -15.27
C SER A 286 -27.34 -1.76 -16.70
N GLY A 287 -26.13 -2.29 -16.89
CA GLY A 287 -25.45 -2.38 -18.18
C GLY A 287 -26.12 -3.34 -19.18
N ASN A 288 -25.76 -3.20 -20.46
CA ASN A 288 -26.55 -3.64 -21.61
C ASN A 288 -26.30 -5.08 -22.12
N SER A 289 -25.69 -5.98 -21.32
CA SER A 289 -25.43 -7.37 -21.76
C SER A 289 -24.79 -8.28 -20.70
N GLY A 290 -25.47 -8.55 -19.58
CA GLY A 290 -24.97 -9.47 -18.53
C GLY A 290 -26.00 -10.51 -18.09
N ASN A 291 -25.55 -11.73 -17.76
CA ASN A 291 -26.39 -12.74 -17.10
C ASN A 291 -26.24 -12.63 -15.57
N GLY A 292 -27.29 -12.21 -14.87
CA GLY A 292 -27.24 -12.01 -13.42
C GLY A 292 -28.60 -12.01 -12.73
N ASN A 293 -28.65 -12.48 -11.47
CA ASN A 293 -29.86 -12.49 -10.62
C ASN A 293 -29.89 -11.31 -9.61
N GLY A 294 -29.37 -10.14 -9.97
CA GLY A 294 -29.34 -8.97 -9.09
C GLY A 294 -30.66 -8.21 -9.03
N ASN A 295 -31.03 -7.64 -7.87
CA ASN A 295 -32.16 -6.71 -7.77
C ASN A 295 -31.71 -5.28 -8.06
N SER A 296 -32.50 -4.53 -8.86
CA SER A 296 -32.16 -3.17 -9.29
C SER A 296 -33.26 -2.16 -8.96
N ASN A 297 -32.89 -0.97 -8.47
CA ASN A 297 -33.85 0.13 -8.25
C ASN A 297 -33.81 1.20 -9.36
N GLY A 298 -33.10 0.94 -10.48
CA GLY A 298 -32.97 1.82 -11.66
C GLY A 298 -33.41 1.15 -12.97
N ASN A 299 -33.21 1.79 -14.14
CA ASN A 299 -33.56 1.18 -15.43
C ASN A 299 -32.65 0.00 -15.73
N SER A 300 -33.22 -1.11 -16.20
CA SER A 300 -32.41 -2.23 -16.66
C SER A 300 -31.92 -2.03 -18.10
N GLY A 301 -30.68 -2.41 -18.38
CA GLY A 301 -30.10 -2.40 -19.73
C GLY A 301 -30.77 -3.44 -20.64
N ASN A 302 -30.65 -3.22 -21.96
CA ASN A 302 -31.10 -4.20 -22.95
C ASN A 302 -30.29 -5.49 -22.83
N SER A 303 -30.85 -6.63 -23.26
CA SER A 303 -30.08 -7.81 -23.69
C SER A 303 -29.27 -8.64 -22.67
N GLY A 304 -29.83 -8.97 -21.49
CA GLY A 304 -29.27 -9.98 -20.57
C GLY A 304 -30.26 -11.08 -20.15
N ASN A 305 -29.81 -12.31 -19.90
CA ASN A 305 -30.63 -13.38 -19.31
C ASN A 305 -30.46 -13.39 -17.78
N GLY A 306 -31.47 -12.95 -17.03
CA GLY A 306 -31.39 -12.87 -15.57
C GLY A 306 -32.76 -12.91 -14.86
N ASN A 307 -32.80 -13.44 -13.63
CA ASN A 307 -34.01 -13.51 -12.78
C ASN A 307 -34.07 -12.39 -11.72
N GLY A 308 -33.58 -11.19 -12.03
CA GLY A 308 -33.56 -10.06 -11.10
C GLY A 308 -34.91 -9.33 -10.97
N ASN A 309 -35.30 -8.90 -9.76
CA ASN A 309 -36.44 -8.00 -9.58
C ASN A 309 -36.03 -6.54 -9.75
N SER A 310 -36.79 -5.74 -10.51
CA SER A 310 -36.47 -4.34 -10.78
C SER A 310 -37.62 -3.37 -10.52
N ASN A 311 -37.34 -2.21 -9.92
CA ASN A 311 -38.34 -1.18 -9.60
C ASN A 311 -38.37 -0.01 -10.61
N GLY A 312 -37.65 -0.11 -11.74
CA GLY A 312 -37.58 0.87 -12.85
C GLY A 312 -38.01 0.31 -14.22
N ASN A 313 -37.81 1.05 -15.32
CA ASN A 313 -38.14 0.54 -16.68
C ASN A 313 -37.21 -0.61 -17.05
N SER A 314 -37.77 -1.67 -17.65
CA SER A 314 -36.97 -2.79 -18.14
C SER A 314 -36.56 -2.61 -19.61
N GLY A 315 -35.30 -2.93 -19.91
CA GLY A 315 -34.74 -2.87 -21.27
C GLY A 315 -35.36 -3.91 -22.22
N ASN A 316 -35.27 -3.62 -23.53
CA ASN A 316 -35.66 -4.54 -24.60
C ASN A 316 -34.75 -5.77 -24.60
N SER A 317 -35.32 -6.95 -24.88
CA SER A 317 -34.63 -8.14 -25.43
C SER A 317 -33.80 -9.06 -24.51
N GLY A 318 -34.25 -9.39 -23.30
CA GLY A 318 -33.66 -10.47 -22.48
C GLY A 318 -34.62 -11.65 -22.23
N ASN A 319 -34.12 -12.89 -22.13
CA ASN A 319 -34.88 -14.05 -21.63
C ASN A 319 -34.66 -14.16 -20.11
N GLY A 320 -35.57 -13.61 -19.32
CA GLY A 320 -35.49 -13.63 -17.84
C GLY A 320 -36.85 -13.76 -17.15
N ASN A 321 -36.86 -14.32 -15.94
CA ASN A 321 -38.06 -14.54 -15.11
C ASN A 321 -38.22 -13.47 -13.99
N GLY A 322 -37.76 -12.24 -14.21
CA GLY A 322 -37.80 -11.18 -13.18
C GLY A 322 -39.16 -10.49 -13.05
N ASN A 323 -39.54 -10.07 -11.83
CA ASN A 323 -40.70 -9.19 -11.61
C ASN A 323 -40.31 -7.71 -11.72
N SER A 324 -41.15 -6.90 -12.35
CA SER A 324 -40.89 -5.46 -12.52
C SER A 324 -42.10 -4.57 -12.21
N ASN A 325 -41.83 -3.41 -11.59
CA ASN A 325 -42.86 -2.44 -11.18
C ASN A 325 -42.94 -1.20 -12.12
N GLY A 326 -42.23 -1.23 -13.25
CA GLY A 326 -42.15 -0.13 -14.26
C GLY A 326 -42.58 -0.56 -15.68
N ASN A 327 -42.36 0.29 -16.69
CA ASN A 327 -42.71 0.01 -18.09
C ASN A 327 -41.80 -1.09 -18.66
N SER A 328 -42.38 -2.07 -19.37
CA SER A 328 -41.62 -3.20 -19.92
C SER A 328 -41.23 -3.03 -21.39
N GLY A 329 -39.99 -3.39 -21.70
CA GLY A 329 -39.43 -3.41 -23.05
C GLY A 329 -40.04 -4.49 -23.96
N ASN A 330 -40.07 -4.17 -25.25
CA ASN A 330 -40.87 -4.75 -26.32
C ASN A 330 -40.05 -5.78 -27.14
N SER A 331 -39.57 -6.90 -26.56
CA SER A 331 -38.93 -8.02 -27.34
C SER A 331 -38.30 -9.20 -26.54
N GLY A 332 -38.82 -9.65 -25.39
CA GLY A 332 -38.26 -10.81 -24.65
C GLY A 332 -39.22 -12.01 -24.52
N ASN A 333 -38.70 -13.26 -24.51
CA ASN A 333 -39.46 -14.50 -24.23
C ASN A 333 -39.43 -14.85 -22.72
N GLY A 334 -39.61 -13.85 -21.84
CA GLY A 334 -39.60 -14.02 -20.39
C GLY A 334 -40.98 -14.32 -19.80
N ASN A 335 -41.02 -15.02 -18.65
CA ASN A 335 -42.25 -15.38 -17.92
C ASN A 335 -42.47 -14.49 -16.66
N GLY A 336 -42.04 -13.23 -16.70
CA GLY A 336 -42.09 -12.30 -15.56
C GLY A 336 -43.45 -11.62 -15.36
N ASN A 337 -43.75 -11.19 -14.12
CA ASN A 337 -44.95 -10.44 -13.77
C ASN A 337 -44.65 -8.92 -13.78
N SER A 338 -45.46 -8.09 -14.46
CA SER A 338 -45.25 -6.64 -14.55
C SER A 338 -46.51 -5.83 -14.23
N ASN A 339 -46.35 -4.73 -13.48
CA ASN A 339 -47.45 -3.85 -13.04
C ASN A 339 -47.56 -2.52 -13.85
N GLY A 340 -46.87 -2.43 -15.00
CA GLY A 340 -46.80 -1.24 -15.88
C GLY A 340 -47.36 -1.48 -17.29
N ASN A 341 -47.23 -0.49 -18.20
CA ASN A 341 -47.73 -0.59 -19.58
C ASN A 341 -46.86 -1.59 -20.37
N SER A 342 -47.44 -2.68 -20.85
CA SER A 342 -46.72 -3.73 -21.57
C SER A 342 -46.66 -3.46 -23.07
N GLY A 343 -45.46 -3.58 -23.64
CA GLY A 343 -45.26 -3.63 -25.09
C GLY A 343 -45.62 -5.00 -25.68
N ASN A 344 -45.84 -5.06 -27.01
CA ASN A 344 -46.07 -6.28 -27.78
C ASN A 344 -44.89 -7.26 -27.65
N GLY A 345 -45.02 -8.28 -26.81
CA GLY A 345 -44.11 -9.41 -26.69
C GLY A 345 -44.87 -10.74 -26.54
N ASN A 346 -44.29 -11.83 -27.04
CA ASN A 346 -44.86 -13.20 -27.01
C ASN A 346 -44.68 -13.92 -25.65
N GLY A 347 -44.69 -13.18 -24.54
CA GLY A 347 -44.47 -13.73 -23.19
C GLY A 347 -45.78 -14.13 -22.49
N ASN A 348 -45.74 -15.20 -21.67
CA ASN A 348 -46.90 -15.77 -20.97
C ASN A 348 -47.17 -15.10 -19.59
N GLY A 349 -46.99 -13.77 -19.50
CA GLY A 349 -47.02 -13.01 -18.24
C GLY A 349 -48.38 -12.39 -17.90
N ASN A 350 -48.73 -12.33 -16.61
CA ASN A 350 -49.97 -11.73 -16.12
C ASN A 350 -49.76 -10.21 -15.87
N SER A 351 -50.55 -9.35 -16.52
CA SER A 351 -50.42 -7.87 -16.41
C SER A 351 -51.69 -7.26 -15.84
N ASN A 352 -51.59 -6.45 -14.79
CA ASN A 352 -52.74 -5.79 -14.14
C ASN A 352 -52.67 -4.26 -14.37
N GLY A 353 -53.02 -3.80 -15.58
CA GLY A 353 -52.94 -2.40 -15.98
C GLY A 353 -54.25 -1.63 -15.75
N ASN A 354 -54.20 -0.51 -15.03
CA ASN A 354 -55.33 0.41 -14.83
C ASN A 354 -55.34 1.45 -15.96
N GLY A 355 -56.09 1.18 -17.04
CA GLY A 355 -56.22 2.10 -18.18
C GLY A 355 -57.12 3.31 -17.86
N LYS A 356 -56.60 4.53 -17.97
CA LYS A 356 -57.44 5.74 -18.05
C LYS A 356 -57.69 6.10 -19.52
N LYS A 357 -58.95 5.93 -19.91
CA LYS A 357 -59.70 6.37 -21.11
C LYS A 357 -59.09 6.09 -22.48
#